data_AF-A0A0B5GU64-F1
#
_entry.id   AF-A0A0B5GU64-F1
#
_cell.length_a   1.000
_cell.length_b   1.000
_cell.length_c   1.000
_cell.angle_alpha   90.00
_cell.angle_beta   90.00
_cell.angle_gamma   90.00
#
_symmetry.space_group_name_H-M   'P 1'
#
loop_
_entity.id
_entity.type
_entity.pdbx_description
1 polymer ?
#
loop_
_entity_poly.entity_id
_entity_poly.type
_entity_poly.pdbx_seq_one_letter_code
_entity_poly.pdbx_strand_id
1 'polypeptide(L)'
;NETAGIAAAREPFRTFLEAHAQSRERQFFLRSATALWPAQQAKALKDTDLIVLAPAFTLTELTDAFKIGFLLYIGFIVVDLVIANVLMAMGLNQVQPTNVAIPFKLLLFES
;
A
#
# COMPACT_ATOMS: atom_id res chain seq x y z
N ASN A 1 3.54 22.86 29.16
CA ASN A 1 4.58 22.27 28.30
C ASN A 1 4.08 21.25 27.27
N GLU A 2 2.93 20.59 27.45
CA GLU A 2 2.41 19.63 26.44
C GLU A 2 1.98 20.25 25.10
N THR A 3 1.32 21.41 25.12
CA THR A 3 0.86 22.09 23.88
C THR A 3 2.01 22.57 22.99
N ALA A 4 3.16 22.94 23.59
CA ALA A 4 4.37 23.30 22.85
C ALA A 4 5.01 22.08 22.17
N GLY A 5 4.99 20.92 22.82
CA GLY A 5 5.49 19.66 22.24
C GLY A 5 4.66 19.19 21.03
N ILE A 6 3.33 19.27 21.13
CA ILE A 6 2.43 18.92 20.02
C ILE A 6 2.62 19.86 18.83
N ALA A 7 2.76 21.17 19.09
CA ALA A 7 3.02 22.15 18.03
C ALA A 7 4.38 21.90 17.34
N ALA A 8 5.42 21.55 18.10
CA ALA A 8 6.74 21.24 17.55
C ALA A 8 6.76 19.94 16.72
N ALA A 9 5.96 18.93 17.10
CA ALA A 9 5.86 17.66 16.37
C ALA A 9 5.00 17.76 15.09
N ARG A 10 4.12 18.75 15.01
CA ARG A 10 3.18 18.91 13.89
C ARG A 10 3.88 19.19 12.56
N GLU A 11 4.85 20.10 12.56
CA GLU A 11 5.54 20.49 11.33
C GLU A 11 6.37 19.36 10.71
N PRO A 12 7.24 18.62 11.44
CA PRO A 12 7.98 17.50 10.85
C PRO A 12 7.06 16.38 10.38
N PHE A 13 5.95 16.12 11.09
CA PHE A 13 4.94 15.17 10.64
C PHE A 13 4.27 15.61 9.33
N ARG A 14 3.90 16.90 9.21
CA ARG A 14 3.35 17.45 7.97
C ARG A 14 4.34 17.32 6.82
N THR A 15 5.59 17.69 7.03
CA THR A 15 6.66 17.56 6.02
C THR A 15 6.86 16.10 5.59
N PHE A 16 6.84 15.16 6.52
CA PHE A 16 6.91 13.73 6.20
C PHE A 16 5.75 13.29 5.30
N LEU A 17 4.52 13.65 5.65
CA LEU A 17 3.35 13.31 4.85
C LEU A 17 3.38 13.98 3.48
N GLU A 18 3.80 15.24 3.37
CA GLU A 18 3.94 15.95 2.10
C GLU A 18 4.96 15.28 1.17
N ALA A 19 6.04 14.73 1.72
CA ALA A 19 7.09 14.05 0.97
C ALA A 19 6.67 12.67 0.45
N HIS A 20 5.78 11.97 1.16
CA HIS A 20 5.39 10.59 0.84
C HIS A 20 3.96 10.46 0.27
N ALA A 21 3.12 11.49 0.36
CA ALA A 21 1.80 11.49 -0.27
C ALA A 21 1.89 11.89 -1.75
N GLN A 22 1.38 11.03 -2.64
CA GLN A 22 1.35 11.33 -4.06
C GLN A 22 0.45 12.55 -4.36
N SER A 23 0.90 13.39 -5.31
CA SER A 23 0.22 14.64 -5.67
C SER A 23 -1.20 14.43 -6.19
N ARG A 24 -1.45 13.31 -6.87
CA ARG A 24 -2.76 12.98 -7.44
C ARG A 24 -3.78 12.70 -6.35
N GLU A 25 -3.37 12.01 -5.29
CA GLU A 25 -4.16 11.59 -4.14
C GLU A 25 -4.45 12.81 -3.27
N ARG A 26 -3.44 13.67 -3.04
CA ARG A 26 -3.63 14.97 -2.38
C ARG A 26 -4.67 15.83 -3.10
N GLN A 27 -4.58 15.97 -4.43
CA GLN A 27 -5.57 16.71 -5.21
C GLN A 27 -6.96 16.06 -5.16
N PHE A 28 -7.03 14.72 -5.18
CA PHE A 28 -8.30 14.00 -5.07
C PHE A 28 -8.99 14.30 -3.74
N PHE A 29 -8.27 14.26 -2.62
CA PHE A 29 -8.83 14.55 -1.31
C PHE A 29 -9.11 16.05 -1.11
N LEU A 30 -8.29 16.95 -1.67
CA LEU A 30 -8.58 18.38 -1.67
C LEU A 30 -9.91 18.67 -2.38
N ARG A 31 -10.11 18.13 -3.59
CA ARG A 31 -11.36 18.28 -4.34
C ARG A 31 -12.56 17.69 -3.58
N SER A 32 -12.39 16.50 -3.02
CA SER A 32 -13.44 15.83 -2.24
C SER A 32 -13.84 16.64 -1.00
N ALA A 33 -12.88 17.15 -0.23
CA ALA A 33 -13.14 17.98 0.94
C ALA A 33 -13.78 19.32 0.56
N THR A 34 -13.30 19.96 -0.51
CA THR A 34 -13.86 21.21 -1.06
C THR A 34 -15.33 21.05 -1.44
N ALA A 35 -15.72 19.89 -1.99
CA ALA A 35 -17.09 19.63 -2.42
C ALA A 35 -18.06 19.38 -1.25
N LEU A 36 -17.55 18.90 -0.11
CA LEU A 36 -18.36 18.54 1.06
C LEU A 36 -18.50 19.69 2.07
N TRP A 37 -17.59 20.67 2.02
CA TRP A 37 -17.48 21.71 3.04
C TRP A 37 -18.12 23.04 2.64
N PRO A 38 -18.53 23.88 3.62
CA PRO A 38 -19.01 25.22 3.35
C PRO A 38 -17.97 26.05 2.57
N ALA A 39 -18.43 26.89 1.64
CA ALA A 39 -17.59 27.63 0.70
C ALA A 39 -16.46 28.46 1.35
N GLN A 40 -16.69 29.01 2.55
CA GLN A 40 -15.67 29.74 3.32
C GLN A 40 -14.51 28.83 3.78
N GLN A 41 -14.80 27.62 4.27
CA GLN A 41 -13.80 26.68 4.76
C GLN A 41 -13.08 26.01 3.59
N ALA A 42 -13.81 25.71 2.51
CA ALA A 42 -13.28 25.12 1.29
C ALA A 42 -12.22 26.03 0.61
N LYS A 43 -12.41 27.36 0.62
CA LYS A 43 -11.43 28.31 0.05
C LYS A 43 -10.12 28.43 0.84
N ALA A 44 -10.15 28.12 2.14
CA ALA A 44 -8.98 28.19 3.00
C ALA A 44 -8.17 26.88 2.99
N LEU A 45 -8.77 25.79 2.51
CA LEU A 45 -8.18 24.46 2.51
C LEU A 45 -7.05 24.35 1.47
N LYS A 46 -5.92 23.78 1.89
CA LYS A 46 -4.75 23.51 1.06
C LYS A 46 -4.51 22.01 0.98
N ASP A 47 -3.83 21.58 -0.07
CA ASP A 47 -3.38 20.20 -0.21
C ASP A 47 -2.30 19.80 0.81
N THR A 48 -1.70 20.78 1.48
CA THR A 48 -0.76 20.61 2.60
C THR A 48 -1.43 20.56 3.97
N ASP A 49 -2.75 20.71 4.05
CA ASP A 49 -3.45 20.56 5.33
C ASP A 49 -3.53 19.09 5.73
N LEU A 50 -3.33 18.80 7.03
CA LEU A 50 -3.30 17.43 7.56
C LEU A 50 -4.56 16.61 7.23
N ILE A 51 -5.72 17.27 7.13
CA ILE A 51 -6.98 16.63 6.76
C ILE A 51 -6.99 16.11 5.31
N VAL A 52 -6.17 16.68 4.43
CA VAL A 52 -5.95 16.21 3.06
C VAL A 52 -4.76 15.25 3.01
N LEU A 53 -3.65 15.61 3.66
CA LEU A 53 -2.42 14.82 3.64
C LEU A 53 -2.56 13.44 4.26
N ALA A 54 -3.22 13.31 5.42
CA ALA A 54 -3.33 12.03 6.11
C ALA A 54 -4.04 10.94 5.29
N PRO A 55 -5.24 11.18 4.71
CA PRO A 55 -5.88 10.20 3.84
C PRO A 55 -5.14 10.01 2.50
N ALA A 56 -4.51 11.06 1.95
CA ALA A 56 -3.73 10.95 0.72
C ALA A 56 -2.48 10.06 0.89
N PHE A 57 -1.73 10.25 1.98
CA PHE A 57 -0.60 9.40 2.35
C PHE A 57 -1.04 7.95 2.56
N THR A 58 -2.10 7.74 3.34
CA THR A 58 -2.62 6.39 3.61
C THR A 58 -2.98 5.66 2.32
N LEU A 59 -3.66 6.33 1.38
CA LEU A 59 -4.00 5.75 0.08
C LEU A 59 -2.77 5.49 -0.80
N THR A 60 -1.78 6.39 -0.75
CA THR A 60 -0.50 6.24 -1.46
C THR A 60 0.23 4.98 -0.98
N GLU A 61 0.48 4.90 0.32
CA GLU A 61 1.20 3.77 0.94
C GLU A 61 0.43 2.46 0.78
N LEU A 62 -0.90 2.47 0.90
CA LEU A 62 -1.70 1.27 0.67
C LEU A 62 -1.57 0.76 -0.77
N THR A 63 -1.56 1.69 -1.73
CA THR A 63 -1.39 1.35 -3.15
C THR A 63 0.00 0.78 -3.41
N ASP A 64 1.04 1.38 -2.83
CA ASP A 64 2.42 0.93 -3.02
C ASP A 64 2.69 -0.40 -2.29
N ALA A 65 2.17 -0.58 -1.08
CA ALA A 65 2.18 -1.86 -0.39
C ALA A 65 1.46 -2.97 -1.18
N PHE A 66 0.33 -2.65 -1.82
CA PHE A 66 -0.37 -3.62 -2.66
C PHE A 66 0.44 -4.00 -3.90
N LYS A 67 1.13 -3.05 -4.54
CA LYS A 67 2.04 -3.34 -5.67
C LYS A 67 3.18 -4.27 -5.25
N ILE A 68 3.80 -4.00 -4.10
CA ILE A 68 4.87 -4.85 -3.56
C ILE A 68 4.33 -6.25 -3.27
N GLY A 69 3.19 -6.34 -2.58
CA GLY A 69 2.53 -7.62 -2.28
C GLY A 69 2.15 -8.40 -3.53
N PHE A 70 1.66 -7.71 -4.57
CA PHE A 70 1.32 -8.33 -5.85
C PHE A 70 2.55 -8.90 -6.57
N LEU A 71 3.67 -8.19 -6.57
CA LEU A 71 4.91 -8.66 -7.17
C LEU A 71 5.44 -9.92 -6.46
N LEU A 72 5.42 -9.93 -5.13
CA LEU A 72 5.79 -11.12 -4.34
C LEU A 72 4.85 -12.29 -4.63
N TYR A 73 3.54 -12.03 -4.74
CA TYR A 73 2.53 -13.04 -5.01
C TYR A 73 2.72 -13.71 -6.39
N ILE A 74 3.14 -12.97 -7.42
CA ILE A 74 3.43 -13.53 -8.74
C ILE A 74 4.50 -14.63 -8.66
N GLY A 75 5.57 -14.41 -7.90
CA GLY A 75 6.63 -15.41 -7.72
C GLY A 75 6.08 -16.74 -7.17
N PHE A 76 5.21 -16.67 -6.18
CA PHE A 76 4.58 -17.86 -5.59
C PHE A 76 3.60 -18.57 -6.53
N ILE A 77 2.85 -17.82 -7.36
CA ILE A 77 1.98 -18.42 -8.39
C ILE A 77 2.80 -19.19 -9.41
N VAL A 78 3.94 -18.65 -9.85
CA VAL A 78 4.80 -19.34 -10.82
C VAL A 78 5.27 -20.68 -10.27
N VAL A 79 5.67 -20.73 -9.00
CA VAL A 79 6.07 -21.98 -8.33
C VAL A 79 4.91 -22.99 -8.31
N ASP A 80 3.71 -22.56 -7.93
CA ASP A 80 2.53 -23.43 -7.91
C ASP A 80 2.22 -24.00 -9.30
N LEU A 81 2.24 -23.15 -10.33
CA LEU A 81 1.96 -23.56 -11.71
C LEU A 81 2.99 -24.56 -12.24
N VAL A 82 4.28 -24.31 -12.00
CA VAL A 82 5.36 -25.20 -12.42
C VAL A 82 5.26 -26.55 -11.72
N ILE A 83 5.04 -26.57 -10.40
CA ILE A 83 4.94 -27.82 -9.63
C ILE A 83 3.72 -28.63 -10.05
N ALA A 84 2.56 -27.97 -10.24
CA ALA A 84 1.37 -28.64 -10.74
C ALA A 84 1.62 -29.30 -12.11
N ASN A 85 2.23 -28.57 -13.04
CA ASN A 85 2.54 -29.09 -14.37
C ASN A 85 3.51 -30.28 -14.34
N VAL A 86 4.55 -30.22 -13.50
CA VAL A 86 5.52 -31.33 -13.33
C VAL A 86 4.83 -32.56 -12.74
N LEU A 87 4.01 -32.41 -11.70
CA LEU A 87 3.30 -33.53 -11.08
C LEU A 87 2.30 -34.18 -12.05
N MET A 88 1.57 -33.37 -12.82
CA MET A 88 0.65 -33.87 -13.85
C MET A 88 1.40 -34.63 -14.95
N ALA A 89 2.56 -34.13 -15.41
CA ALA A 89 3.39 -34.81 -16.40
C ALA A 89 3.94 -36.16 -15.89
N MET A 90 4.18 -36.28 -14.59
CA MET A 90 4.59 -37.53 -13.94
C MET A 90 3.43 -38.50 -13.67
N GLY A 91 2.18 -38.11 -13.94
CA GLY A 91 0.98 -38.91 -13.64
C GLY A 91 0.64 -38.97 -12.15
N LEU A 92 1.20 -38.08 -11.32
CA LEU A 92 1.01 -38.07 -9.87
C LEU A 92 -0.24 -37.30 -9.44
N ASN A 93 -1.40 -37.74 -9.93
CA ASN A 93 -2.69 -37.07 -9.69
C ASN A 93 -3.19 -37.15 -8.23
N GLN A 94 -2.65 -38.07 -7.43
CA GLN A 94 -3.01 -38.25 -6.03
C GLN A 94 -2.23 -37.33 -5.08
N VAL A 95 -1.10 -36.78 -5.53
CA VAL A 95 -0.28 -35.85 -4.73
C VAL A 95 -0.82 -34.44 -4.93
N GLN A 96 -1.23 -33.79 -3.85
CA GLN A 96 -1.67 -32.40 -3.90
C GLN A 96 -0.47 -31.49 -4.20
N PRO A 97 -0.48 -30.73 -5.31
CA PRO A 97 0.65 -29.87 -5.70
C PRO A 97 1.05 -28.85 -4.63
N THR A 98 0.08 -28.35 -3.86
CA THR A 98 0.30 -27.38 -2.78
C THR A 98 1.28 -27.89 -1.72
N ASN A 99 1.19 -29.16 -1.33
CA ASN A 99 2.08 -29.73 -0.30
C ASN A 99 3.52 -29.83 -0.78
N VAL A 100 3.71 -30.08 -2.08
CA VAL A 100 5.03 -30.06 -2.70
C VAL A 100 5.53 -28.63 -2.85
N ALA A 101 4.65 -27.65 -3.12
CA ALA A 101 5.02 -26.27 -3.35
C ALA A 101 5.48 -25.47 -2.12
N ILE A 102 4.95 -25.77 -0.93
CA ILE A 102 5.30 -25.08 0.33
C ILE A 102 6.81 -24.97 0.57
N PRO A 103 7.61 -26.06 0.55
CA PRO A 103 9.06 -25.96 0.79
C PRO A 103 9.78 -25.12 -0.28
N PHE A 104 9.38 -25.20 -1.55
CA PHE A 104 9.99 -24.37 -2.61
C PHE A 104 9.65 -22.89 -2.46
N LYS A 105 8.42 -22.56 -2.05
CA LYS A 105 8.01 -21.18 -1.73
C LYS A 105 8.86 -20.59 -0.61
N LEU A 106 9.14 -21.37 0.45
CA LEU A 106 10.00 -20.94 1.55
C LEU A 106 11.43 -20.70 1.07
N LEU A 107 12.00 -21.60 0.27
CA LEU A 107 13.34 -21.42 -0.29
C LEU A 107 13.44 -20.15 -1.15
N LEU A 108 12.43 -19.86 -1.98
CA LEU A 108 12.39 -18.67 -2.83
C LEU A 108 12.22 -17.36 -2.03
N PHE A 109 11.62 -17.43 -0.84
CA PHE A 109 11.47 -16.27 0.04
C PHE A 109 12.75 -15.95 0.81
N GLU A 110 13.51 -16.98 1.20
CA GLU A 110 14.76 -16.85 1.96
C GLU A 110 16.01 -16.61 1.08
N SER A 111 15.90 -16.86 -0.23
CA SER A 111 16.99 -16.69 -1.21
C SER A 111 17.03 -15.29 -1.83
#